data_AF-A0A3C0RAQ4-F1
#
_entry.id   AF-A0A3C0RAQ4-F1
#
_cell.length_a   1.000
_cell.length_b   1.000
_cell.length_c   1.000
_cell.angle_alpha   90.00
_cell.angle_beta   90.00
_cell.angle_gamma   90.00
#
_symmetry.space_group_name_H-M   'P 1'
#
loop_
_entity.id
_entity.type
_entity.pdbx_description
1 polymer ?
#
loop_
_entity_poly.entity_id
_entity_poly.type
_entity_poly.pdbx_seq_one_letter_code
_entity_poly.pdbx_strand_id
1 'polypeptide(L)'
;FFELWWDGANGEGPNGKKQVYDFNRFEKVAFQLQPNLIIFSDIGPSIRWCGNENGIIGNTNWNLLDTAGFKRGEGAPSTDTLNSG
;
A
#
# COMPACT_ATOMS: atom_id res chain seq x y z
N PHE A 1 13.99 7.31 11.60
CA PHE A 1 12.73 6.68 11.13
C PHE A 1 13.11 5.50 10.26
N PHE A 2 12.55 4.32 10.54
CA PHE A 2 12.84 3.09 9.78
C PHE A 2 11.75 2.77 8.76
N GLU A 3 10.52 3.19 9.06
CA GLU A 3 9.33 2.90 8.26
C GLU A 3 8.42 4.12 8.16
N LEU A 4 7.80 4.29 6.99
CA LEU A 4 6.68 5.19 6.74
C LEU A 4 5.46 4.35 6.38
N TRP A 5 4.41 4.50 7.15
CA TRP A 5 3.20 3.68 7.05
C TRP A 5 2.06 4.50 6.44
N TRP A 6 1.66 4.18 5.21
CA TRP A 6 0.56 4.82 4.51
C TRP A 6 -0.68 3.92 4.46
N ASP A 7 -1.67 4.27 5.28
CA ASP A 7 -2.99 3.66 5.23
C ASP A 7 -3.70 3.94 3.90
N GLY A 8 -4.42 2.95 3.38
CA GLY A 8 -5.28 3.06 2.21
C GLY A 8 -6.74 3.41 2.52
N ALA A 9 -7.16 3.30 3.78
CA ALA A 9 -8.55 3.50 4.21
C ALA A 9 -8.98 4.96 4.09
N ASN A 10 -10.15 5.17 3.49
CA ASN A 10 -10.82 6.46 3.42
C ASN A 10 -12.32 6.28 3.67
N GLY A 11 -12.81 6.85 4.77
CA GLY A 11 -14.20 6.70 5.25
C GLY A 11 -15.19 7.74 4.73
N GLU A 12 -14.81 8.60 3.79
CA GLU A 12 -15.66 9.70 3.28
C GLU A 12 -16.97 9.21 2.61
N GLY A 13 -17.02 7.94 2.17
CA GLY A 13 -18.24 7.29 1.68
C GLY A 13 -18.74 7.77 0.30
N PRO A 14 -19.94 7.35 -0.13
CA PRO A 14 -20.52 7.77 -1.39
C PRO A 14 -20.73 9.28 -1.44
N ASN A 15 -20.15 9.95 -2.45
CA ASN A 15 -20.11 11.42 -2.65
C ASN A 15 -19.22 12.21 -1.67
N GLY A 16 -18.44 11.52 -0.83
CA GLY A 16 -17.44 12.17 0.00
C GLY A 16 -16.19 12.60 -0.78
N LYS A 17 -15.25 13.26 -0.10
CA LYS A 17 -14.05 13.79 -0.75
C LYS A 17 -13.06 12.68 -1.09
N LYS A 18 -12.52 12.75 -2.31
CA LYS A 18 -11.43 11.87 -2.75
C LYS A 18 -10.21 12.71 -3.07
N GLN A 19 -9.22 12.66 -2.18
CA GLN A 19 -7.94 13.30 -2.44
C GLN A 19 -7.18 12.49 -3.49
N VAL A 20 -6.71 13.16 -4.54
CA VAL A 20 -5.77 12.57 -5.49
C VAL A 20 -4.37 12.81 -4.94
N TYR A 21 -3.71 11.73 -4.50
CA TYR A 21 -2.37 11.79 -3.93
C TYR A 21 -1.31 11.65 -5.03
N ASP A 22 -0.31 12.52 -5.01
CA ASP A 22 0.92 12.36 -5.81
C ASP A 22 1.95 11.57 -5.00
N PHE A 23 1.76 10.25 -4.94
CA PHE A 23 2.63 9.36 -4.17
C PHE A 23 4.09 9.44 -4.60
N ASN A 24 4.35 9.55 -5.91
CA ASN A 24 5.71 9.67 -6.44
C ASN A 24 6.44 10.92 -5.90
N ARG A 25 5.74 12.05 -5.80
CA ARG A 25 6.30 13.25 -5.19
C ARG A 25 6.63 13.04 -3.71
N PHE A 26 5.74 12.39 -2.96
CA PHE A 26 5.97 12.14 -1.54
C PHE A 26 7.13 11.16 -1.30
N GLU A 27 7.18 10.07 -2.06
CA GLU A 27 8.27 9.09 -2.02
C GLU A 27 9.61 9.73 -2.33
N LYS A 28 9.68 10.55 -3.38
CA LYS A 28 10.91 11.24 -3.76
C LYS A 28 11.48 12.06 -2.60
N VAL A 29 10.62 12.82 -1.91
CA VAL A 29 11.04 13.60 -0.75
C VAL A 29 11.43 12.68 0.42
N ALA A 30 10.65 11.63 0.68
CA ALA A 30 10.90 10.68 1.75
C ALA A 30 12.28 10.00 1.59
N PHE A 31 12.59 9.50 0.39
CA PHE A 31 13.88 8.87 0.07
C PHE A 31 15.04 9.88 0.01
N GLN A 32 14.80 11.14 -0.34
CA GLN A 32 15.82 12.19 -0.23
C GLN A 32 16.22 12.45 1.23
N LEU A 33 15.26 12.44 2.14
CA LEU A 33 15.51 12.68 3.58
C LEU A 33 16.02 11.43 4.31
N GLN A 34 15.56 10.25 3.91
CA GLN A 34 16.01 8.97 4.44
C GLN A 34 16.10 7.92 3.32
N PRO A 35 17.27 7.73 2.70
CA PRO A 35 17.47 6.84 1.56
C PRO A 35 17.15 5.36 1.81
N ASN A 36 17.28 4.88 3.05
CA ASN A 36 17.00 3.50 3.46
C ASN A 36 15.60 3.33 4.08
N LEU A 37 14.71 4.31 3.89
CA LEU A 37 13.35 4.23 4.40
C LEU A 37 12.62 3.04 3.76
N ILE A 38 11.83 2.33 4.55
CA ILE A 38 10.89 1.34 4.06
C ILE A 38 9.50 1.97 4.06
N ILE A 39 8.76 1.83 2.97
CA ILE A 39 7.43 2.42 2.84
C ILE A 39 6.38 1.32 2.69
N PHE A 40 5.45 1.30 3.64
CA PHE A 40 4.25 0.48 3.60
C PHE A 40 3.11 1.20 2.87
N SER A 41 2.36 0.45 2.06
CA SER A 41 0.97 0.77 1.69
C SER A 41 0.21 -0.51 1.34
N ASP A 42 -0.99 -0.41 0.78
CA ASP A 42 -1.70 -1.56 0.20
C ASP A 42 -0.80 -2.40 -0.72
N ILE A 43 0.08 -1.75 -1.50
CA ILE A 43 0.88 -2.39 -2.56
C ILE A 43 2.37 -1.99 -2.58
N GLY A 44 2.90 -1.34 -1.52
CA GLY A 44 4.31 -0.92 -1.47
C GLY A 44 4.57 0.59 -1.56
N PRO A 45 5.78 1.03 -1.90
CA PRO A 45 6.75 0.33 -2.74
C PRO A 45 7.59 -0.73 -2.03
N SER A 46 7.66 -0.74 -0.70
CA SER A 46 8.55 -1.66 0.03
C SER A 46 7.81 -2.77 0.75
N ILE A 47 6.68 -2.47 1.38
CA ILE A 47 5.83 -3.43 2.09
C ILE A 47 4.40 -3.29 1.58
N ARG A 48 3.75 -4.42 1.29
CA ARG A 48 2.33 -4.46 0.97
C ARG A 48 1.50 -4.89 2.17
N TRP A 49 0.25 -4.45 2.23
CA TRP A 49 -0.73 -4.96 3.18
C TRP A 49 -1.08 -6.42 2.86
N CYS A 50 -1.30 -7.26 3.88
CA CYS A 50 -1.63 -8.67 3.68
C CYS A 50 -3.11 -8.91 3.30
N GLY A 51 -3.92 -7.86 3.20
CA GLY A 51 -5.31 -7.92 2.78
C GLY A 51 -6.33 -8.16 3.90
N ASN A 52 -5.88 -8.26 5.16
CA ASN A 52 -6.75 -8.30 6.34
C ASN A 52 -6.02 -7.80 7.60
N GLU A 53 -6.77 -7.47 8.64
CA GLU A 53 -6.22 -7.00 9.93
C GLU A 53 -6.10 -8.12 10.98
N ASN A 54 -6.49 -9.35 10.66
CA ASN A 54 -6.37 -10.51 11.55
C ASN A 54 -4.96 -11.13 11.52
N GLY A 55 -4.08 -10.64 10.63
CA GLY A 55 -2.72 -11.15 10.48
C GLY A 55 -2.63 -12.53 9.83
N ILE A 56 -3.64 -12.93 9.07
CA ILE A 56 -3.69 -14.25 8.42
C ILE A 56 -3.15 -14.14 6.99
N ILE A 57 -2.28 -15.07 6.59
CA ILE A 57 -1.74 -15.18 5.23
C ILE A 57 -2.12 -16.51 4.59
N GLY A 58 -2.15 -16.53 3.26
CA GLY A 58 -2.40 -17.72 2.48
C GLY A 58 -1.27 -18.71 2.64
N ASN A 59 -1.55 -20.00 2.38
CA ASN A 59 -0.53 -21.05 2.45
C ASN A 59 0.68 -20.75 1.55
N THR A 60 0.44 -20.09 0.42
CA THR A 60 1.48 -19.54 -0.45
C THR A 60 1.36 -18.02 -0.42
N ASN A 61 2.45 -17.33 -0.11
CA ASN A 61 2.53 -15.87 -0.15
C ASN A 61 3.87 -15.45 -0.77
N TRP A 62 3.85 -14.80 -1.92
CA TRP A 62 5.04 -14.25 -2.57
C TRP A 62 5.29 -12.82 -2.10
N ASN A 63 6.56 -12.46 -1.89
CA ASN A 63 6.92 -11.08 -1.56
C ASN A 63 6.72 -10.14 -2.75
N LEU A 64 6.86 -10.65 -3.97
CA LEU A 64 6.58 -9.91 -5.20
C LEU A 64 5.10 -10.04 -5.54
N LEU A 65 4.46 -8.91 -5.80
CA LEU A 65 3.12 -8.79 -6.38
C LEU A 65 3.24 -7.91 -7.63
N ASP A 66 2.67 -8.33 -8.75
CA ASP A 66 2.53 -7.44 -9.90
C ASP A 66 1.47 -6.38 -9.60
N THR A 67 1.91 -5.12 -9.51
CA THR A 67 1.05 -3.99 -9.16
C THR A 67 0.41 -3.33 -10.37
N ALA A 68 0.62 -3.85 -11.59
CA ALA A 68 0.06 -3.28 -12.81
C ALA A 68 -1.47 -3.20 -12.75
N GLY A 69 -2.02 -2.00 -12.93
CA GLY A 69 -3.46 -1.75 -12.88
C GLY A 69 -4.04 -1.52 -11.49
N PHE A 70 -3.26 -1.72 -10.42
CA PHE A 70 -3.68 -1.45 -9.04
C PHE A 70 -3.27 -0.05 -8.56
N LYS A 71 -3.93 0.42 -7.51
CA LYS A 71 -3.64 1.70 -6.83
C LYS A 71 -3.56 1.49 -5.32
N ARG A 72 -3.00 2.46 -4.60
CA ARG A 72 -3.09 2.53 -3.14
C ARG A 72 -4.47 3.06 -2.72
N GLY A 73 -5.01 2.55 -1.62
CA GLY A 73 -6.37 2.83 -1.18
C GLY A 73 -7.42 2.34 -2.16
N GLU A 74 -8.37 3.21 -2.54
CA GLU A 74 -9.44 2.84 -3.48
C GLU A 74 -8.87 2.43 -4.85
N GLY A 75 -8.97 1.13 -5.17
CA GLY A 75 -8.34 0.51 -6.33
C GLY A 75 -7.18 -0.44 -6.00
N ALA A 76 -6.96 -0.72 -4.71
CA ALA A 76 -6.10 -1.81 -4.26
C ALA A 76 -6.59 -3.17 -4.76
N PRO A 77 -5.70 -4.18 -4.86
CA PRO A 77 -6.09 -5.53 -5.21
C PRO A 77 -7.09 -6.12 -4.21
N SER A 78 -7.79 -7.18 -4.62
CA SER A 78 -8.62 -7.94 -3.69
C SER A 78 -7.75 -8.56 -2.58
N THR A 79 -8.39 -8.87 -1.46
CA THR A 79 -7.73 -9.56 -0.34
C THR A 79 -7.02 -10.83 -0.82
N ASP A 80 -7.63 -11.65 -1.67
CA ASP A 80 -7.01 -12.89 -2.16
C ASP A 80 -5.67 -12.64 -2.87
N THR A 81 -5.60 -11.59 -3.70
CA THR A 81 -4.38 -11.17 -4.40
C THR A 81 -3.33 -10.65 -3.42
N LEU A 82 -3.72 -9.74 -2.52
CA LEU A 82 -2.81 -9.21 -1.49
C LEU A 82 -2.24 -10.32 -0.60
N ASN A 83 -3.07 -11.30 -0.28
CA ASN A 83 -2.78 -12.40 0.63
C ASN A 83 -1.94 -13.52 0.02
N SER A 84 -1.84 -13.57 -1.32
CA SER A 84 -1.09 -14.59 -2.05
C SER A 84 0.17 -14.05 -2.73
N GLY A 85 0.19 -12.77 -3.10
CA GLY A 85 1.27 -12.20 -3.92
C GLY A 85 1.16 -12.61 -5.39
#